data_AF-A0A444JAT6-F1
#
_entry.id   AF-A0A444JAT6-F1
#
_cell.length_a   1.000
_cell.length_b   1.000
_cell.length_c   1.000
_cell.angle_alpha   90.00
_cell.angle_beta   90.00
_cell.angle_gamma   90.00
#
_symmetry.space_group_name_H-M   'P 1'
#
loop_
_entity.id
_entity.type
_entity.pdbx_description
1 polymer ?
#
loop_
_entity_poly.entity_id
_entity_poly.type
_entity_poly.pdbx_seq_one_letter_code
_entity_poly.pdbx_strand_id
1 'polypeptide(L)'
;MKDQLDAEAAHLEVRFPYFLERAAEEGSGMDRYECRLHGSLQECDDLVMELNVPITLPESMGRWGYAQVSVRFNEFIWLEDLIGMVQQAIRAGSERTASVESLCGQLGDALKATSEVSWFRVEVENLAGGCSTFATVESTLS
;
A
#
# COMPACT_ATOMS: atom_id res chain seq x y z
N MET A 1 -26.31 -5.71 -3.25
CA MET A 1 -25.91 -7.02 -2.69
C MET A 1 -26.57 -7.27 -1.35
N LYS A 2 -26.40 -6.38 -0.35
CA LYS A 2 -27.10 -6.45 0.95
C LYS A 2 -28.62 -6.63 0.80
N ASP A 3 -29.28 -5.69 0.10
CA ASP A 3 -30.74 -5.74 -0.13
C ASP A 3 -31.19 -6.89 -1.04
N GLN A 4 -30.36 -7.25 -2.03
CA GLN A 4 -30.69 -8.35 -2.95
C GLN A 4 -30.64 -9.72 -2.26
N LEU A 5 -29.88 -9.84 -1.17
CA LEU A 5 -29.70 -11.07 -0.40
C LEU A 5 -30.44 -11.04 0.94
N ASP A 6 -31.17 -9.96 1.26
CA ASP A 6 -31.82 -9.74 2.56
C ASP A 6 -30.85 -9.96 3.75
N ALA A 7 -29.66 -9.36 3.65
CA ALA A 7 -28.55 -9.58 4.58
C ALA A 7 -28.31 -8.39 5.52
N GLU A 8 -27.79 -8.65 6.72
CA GLU A 8 -27.41 -7.62 7.70
C GLU A 8 -26.12 -6.87 7.32
N ALA A 9 -25.25 -7.49 6.53
CA ALA A 9 -24.00 -6.90 6.02
C ALA A 9 -23.64 -7.46 4.64
N ALA A 10 -22.84 -6.71 3.88
CA ALA A 10 -22.25 -7.15 2.62
C ALA A 10 -20.78 -6.78 2.53
N HIS A 11 -19.98 -7.67 1.94
CA HIS A 11 -18.56 -7.46 1.66
C HIS A 11 -18.30 -7.66 0.18
N LEU A 12 -17.52 -6.78 -0.42
CA LEU A 12 -17.05 -6.85 -1.80
C LEU A 12 -15.53 -6.76 -1.79
N GLU A 13 -14.87 -7.65 -2.54
CA GLU A 13 -13.45 -7.57 -2.77
C GLU A 13 -13.17 -7.61 -4.27
N VAL A 14 -12.40 -6.64 -4.76
CA VAL A 14 -11.97 -6.57 -6.15
C VAL A 14 -10.45 -6.55 -6.19
N ARG A 15 -9.84 -7.54 -6.83
CA ARG A 15 -8.40 -7.59 -7.08
C ARG A 15 -8.14 -7.33 -8.55
N PHE A 16 -7.23 -6.41 -8.86
CA PHE A 16 -6.91 -6.09 -10.24
C PHE A 16 -5.46 -5.63 -10.37
N PRO A 17 -4.79 -5.99 -11.49
CA PRO A 17 -3.52 -5.38 -11.83
C PRO A 17 -3.74 -3.95 -12.33
N TYR A 18 -2.94 -3.02 -11.84
CA TYR A 18 -2.91 -1.64 -12.32
C TYR A 18 -1.57 -1.36 -13.00
N PHE A 19 -1.61 -0.71 -14.16
CA PHE A 19 -0.41 -0.39 -14.95
C PHE A 19 -0.21 1.12 -14.95
N LEU A 20 0.90 1.57 -14.37
CA LEU A 20 1.29 2.97 -14.37
C LEU A 20 2.42 3.18 -15.38
N GLU A 21 2.32 4.22 -16.19
CA GLU A 21 3.42 4.61 -17.07
C GLU A 21 4.64 5.02 -16.24
N ARG A 22 5.80 4.48 -16.61
CA ARG A 22 7.04 4.77 -15.92
C ARG A 22 7.43 6.23 -16.11
N ALA A 23 7.94 6.86 -15.06
CA ALA A 23 8.46 8.22 -15.15
C ALA A 23 9.54 8.32 -16.24
N ALA A 24 9.55 9.41 -17.00
CA ALA A 24 10.44 9.59 -18.16
C ALA A 24 11.93 9.40 -17.82
N GLU A 25 12.34 9.71 -16.59
CA GLU A 25 13.72 9.58 -16.09
C GLU A 25 14.19 8.12 -15.96
N GLU A 26 13.27 7.16 -15.83
CA GLU A 26 13.57 5.73 -15.66
C GLU A 26 13.42 4.92 -16.98
N GLY A 27 13.17 5.63 -18.09
CA GLY A 27 13.02 5.06 -19.43
C GLY A 27 11.59 4.66 -19.79
N SER A 28 11.37 4.30 -21.05
CA SER A 28 10.04 3.92 -21.56
C SER A 28 9.57 2.58 -20.99
N GLY A 29 8.37 2.52 -20.44
CA GLY A 29 7.75 1.27 -19.96
C GLY A 29 6.50 1.51 -19.10
N MET A 30 5.90 0.42 -18.65
CA MET A 30 4.82 0.43 -17.65
C MET A 30 5.23 -0.45 -16.47
N ASP A 31 4.93 0.01 -15.27
CA ASP A 31 5.08 -0.75 -14.03
C ASP A 31 3.73 -1.32 -13.60
N ARG A 32 3.73 -2.58 -13.17
CA ARG A 32 2.53 -3.31 -12.73
C ARG A 32 2.46 -3.33 -11.21
N TYR A 33 1.30 -2.97 -10.68
CA TYR A 33 0.96 -3.00 -9.27
C TYR A 33 -0.22 -3.93 -9.04
N GLU A 34 -0.19 -4.69 -7.94
CA GLU A 34 -1.34 -5.49 -7.53
C GLU A 34 -2.17 -4.68 -6.54
N CYS A 35 -3.36 -4.29 -6.97
CA CYS A 35 -4.28 -3.48 -6.19
C CYS A 35 -5.47 -4.34 -5.74
N ARG A 36 -6.01 -3.98 -4.59
CA ARG A 36 -7.20 -4.61 -4.05
C ARG A 36 -8.09 -3.56 -3.39
N LEU A 37 -9.38 -3.65 -3.70
CA LEU A 37 -10.42 -2.83 -3.10
C LEU A 37 -11.26 -3.72 -2.17
N HIS A 38 -11.32 -3.37 -0.90
CA HIS A 38 -12.22 -3.98 0.07
C HIS A 38 -13.34 -3.01 0.40
N GLY A 39 -14.55 -3.31 -0.05
CA GLY A 39 -15.77 -2.61 0.34
C GLY A 39 -16.53 -3.41 1.38
N SER A 40 -16.97 -2.77 2.45
CA SER A 40 -17.92 -3.36 3.41
C SER A 40 -19.06 -2.39 3.68
N LEU A 41 -20.28 -2.92 3.65
CA LEU A 41 -21.51 -2.19 3.96
C LEU A 41 -22.22 -2.90 5.11
N GLN A 42 -22.24 -2.26 6.28
CA GLN A 42 -23.04 -2.68 7.43
C GLN A 42 -23.97 -1.54 7.86
N GLU A 43 -23.57 -0.72 8.84
CA GLU A 43 -24.25 0.52 9.25
C GLU A 43 -23.77 1.72 8.43
N CYS A 44 -22.46 1.78 8.19
CA CYS A 44 -21.80 2.75 7.32
C CYS A 44 -21.03 2.03 6.21
N ASP A 45 -20.82 2.73 5.10
CA ASP A 45 -19.92 2.28 4.04
C ASP A 45 -18.47 2.43 4.51
N ASP A 46 -17.67 1.38 4.31
CA ASP A 46 -16.22 1.40 4.53
C ASP A 46 -15.51 0.87 3.29
N LEU A 47 -14.49 1.61 2.85
CA LEU A 47 -13.72 1.32 1.64
C LEU A 47 -12.23 1.41 1.94
N VAL A 48 -11.54 0.28 1.77
CA VAL A 48 -10.08 0.19 1.92
C VAL A 48 -9.46 -0.10 0.56
N MET A 49 -8.53 0.75 0.14
CA MET A 49 -7.65 0.50 -1.00
C MET A 49 -6.34 -0.10 -0.49
N GLU A 50 -5.98 -1.27 -0.98
CA GLU A 50 -4.72 -1.96 -0.72
C GLU A 50 -3.87 -1.94 -1.99
N LEU A 51 -2.60 -1.56 -1.84
CA LEU A 51 -1.59 -1.50 -2.87
C LEU A 51 -0.39 -2.35 -2.46
N ASN A 52 0.02 -3.30 -3.29
CA ASN A 52 1.26 -4.06 -3.08
C ASN A 52 2.36 -3.54 -4.01
N VAL A 53 3.40 -2.94 -3.42
CA VAL A 53 4.55 -2.37 -4.15
C VAL A 53 5.78 -3.25 -3.93
N PRO A 54 6.45 -3.74 -4.99
CA PRO A 54 7.70 -4.48 -4.84
C PRO A 54 8.81 -3.56 -4.33
N ILE A 55 9.59 -4.05 -3.37
CA ILE A 55 10.72 -3.32 -2.78
C ILE A 55 12.03 -4.09 -2.92
N THR A 56 13.15 -3.45 -2.61
CA THR A 56 14.47 -4.08 -2.57
C THR A 56 15.21 -3.57 -1.35
N LEU A 57 15.62 -4.49 -0.46
CA LEU A 57 16.40 -4.17 0.74
C LEU A 57 17.82 -4.75 0.65
N PRO A 58 18.84 -4.13 1.29
CA PRO A 58 20.25 -4.49 1.11
C PRO A 58 20.62 -5.95 1.42
N GLU A 59 19.88 -6.64 2.30
CA GLU A 59 20.14 -8.04 2.69
C GLU A 59 19.41 -9.09 1.83
N SER A 60 18.55 -8.66 0.90
CA SER A 60 17.81 -9.58 0.03
C SER A 60 18.59 -9.90 -1.25
N MET A 61 18.77 -11.20 -1.56
CA MET A 61 19.36 -11.65 -2.83
C MET A 61 18.33 -11.59 -3.99
N GLY A 62 17.61 -10.47 -4.13
CA GLY A 62 16.59 -10.26 -5.17
C GLY A 62 15.44 -9.34 -4.76
N ARG A 63 14.45 -9.17 -5.65
CA ARG A 63 13.19 -8.46 -5.37
C ARG A 63 12.18 -9.38 -4.66
N TRP A 64 12.50 -9.81 -3.45
CA TRP A 64 11.62 -10.68 -2.65
C TRP A 64 10.96 -9.97 -1.48
N GLY A 65 10.96 -8.64 -1.49
CA GLY A 65 10.22 -7.84 -0.53
C GLY A 65 9.02 -7.14 -1.16
N TYR A 66 7.98 -6.96 -0.36
CA TYR A 66 6.80 -6.19 -0.73
C TYR A 66 6.44 -5.21 0.39
N ALA A 67 6.00 -4.02 0.00
CA ALA A 67 5.29 -3.10 0.87
C ALA A 67 3.81 -3.15 0.52
N GLN A 68 3.00 -3.69 1.42
CA GLN A 68 1.55 -3.64 1.35
C GLN A 68 1.06 -2.40 2.08
N VAL A 69 0.40 -1.50 1.34
CA VAL A 69 -0.14 -0.25 1.85
C VAL A 69 -1.65 -0.30 1.72
N SER A 70 -2.34 -0.35 2.85
CA SER A 70 -3.79 -0.26 2.95
C SER A 70 -4.19 1.10 3.49
N VAL A 71 -5.17 1.74 2.86
CA VAL A 71 -5.58 3.11 3.19
C VAL A 71 -7.10 3.25 3.10
N ARG A 72 -7.67 4.02 4.03
CA ARG A 72 -9.01 4.59 3.93
C ARG A 72 -8.87 6.08 3.66
N PHE A 73 -9.78 6.61 2.86
CA PHE A 73 -9.75 8.02 2.50
C PHE A 73 -10.99 8.75 3.01
N ASN A 74 -10.82 10.00 3.42
CA ASN A 74 -11.93 10.92 3.67
C ASN A 74 -12.43 11.57 2.36
N GLU A 75 -11.54 11.69 1.38
CA GLU A 75 -11.80 12.30 0.07
C GLU A 75 -11.26 11.39 -1.04
N PHE A 76 -11.67 11.64 -2.27
CA PHE A 76 -11.20 10.86 -3.41
C PHE A 76 -9.71 11.10 -3.68
N ILE A 77 -8.90 10.04 -3.75
CA ILE A 77 -7.52 10.07 -4.24
C ILE A 77 -7.40 9.25 -5.53
N TRP A 78 -6.55 9.70 -6.45
CA TRP A 78 -6.18 8.90 -7.61
C TRP A 78 -5.22 7.79 -7.20
N LEU A 79 -5.34 6.63 -7.85
CA LEU A 79 -4.47 5.49 -7.57
C LEU A 79 -3.02 5.80 -7.97
N GLU A 80 -2.85 6.60 -9.03
CA GLU A 80 -1.60 7.18 -9.51
C GLU A 80 -0.90 8.00 -8.43
N ASP A 81 -1.64 8.86 -7.73
CA ASP A 81 -1.11 9.72 -6.67
C ASP A 81 -0.69 8.90 -5.45
N LEU A 82 -1.50 7.90 -5.07
CA LEU A 82 -1.16 6.96 -4.00
C LEU A 82 0.11 6.17 -4.33
N ILE A 83 0.18 5.59 -5.53
CA ILE A 83 1.37 4.84 -5.99
C ILE A 83 2.58 5.76 -6.00
N GLY A 84 2.46 6.96 -6.57
CA GLY A 84 3.54 7.93 -6.65
C GLY A 84 4.09 8.31 -5.28
N MET A 85 3.21 8.56 -4.31
CA MET A 85 3.58 8.85 -2.93
C MET A 85 4.34 7.69 -2.27
N VAL A 86 3.82 6.47 -2.39
CA VAL A 86 4.46 5.27 -1.82
C VAL A 86 5.82 5.03 -2.47
N GLN A 87 5.93 5.16 -3.80
CA GLN A 87 7.21 5.02 -4.51
C GLN A 87 8.20 6.11 -4.12
N GLN A 88 7.76 7.34 -3.98
CA GLN A 88 8.62 8.45 -3.55
C GLN A 88 9.15 8.21 -2.15
N ALA A 89 8.30 7.75 -1.22
CA ALA A 89 8.71 7.37 0.12
C ALA A 89 9.74 6.23 0.07
N ILE A 90 9.54 5.18 -0.73
CA ILE A 90 10.54 4.10 -0.88
C ILE A 90 11.87 4.64 -1.41
N ARG A 91 11.86 5.49 -2.45
CA ARG A 91 13.08 6.07 -3.07
C ARG A 91 13.82 7.04 -2.17
N ALA A 92 13.09 7.80 -1.34
CA ALA A 92 13.69 8.75 -0.41
C ALA A 92 14.50 8.06 0.71
N GLY A 93 14.25 6.77 0.94
CA GLY A 93 15.08 5.93 1.81
C GLY A 93 16.42 5.61 1.16
N SER A 94 17.44 6.43 1.42
CA SER A 94 18.86 6.14 1.12
C SER A 94 19.54 5.54 2.36
N GLU A 95 20.38 4.51 2.19
CA GLU A 95 21.25 3.71 3.13
C GLU A 95 20.74 3.39 4.56
N ARG A 96 19.90 4.23 5.17
CA ARG A 96 19.19 4.09 6.45
C ARG A 96 17.93 3.21 6.36
N THR A 97 17.41 2.94 5.17
CA THR A 97 16.37 1.91 4.92
C THR A 97 17.02 0.53 4.77
N ALA A 98 17.84 0.15 5.74
CA ALA A 98 18.48 -1.17 5.77
C ALA A 98 17.56 -2.26 6.34
N SER A 99 16.44 -1.88 6.97
CA SER A 99 15.53 -2.80 7.65
C SER A 99 14.06 -2.56 7.28
N VAL A 100 13.25 -3.59 7.49
CA VAL A 100 11.80 -3.53 7.25
C VAL A 100 11.11 -2.52 8.17
N GLU A 101 11.58 -2.36 9.40
CA GLU A 101 11.04 -1.41 10.38
C GLU A 101 11.24 0.04 9.94
N SER A 102 12.42 0.35 9.41
CA SER A 102 12.75 1.70 8.98
C SER A 102 11.93 2.10 7.75
N LEU A 103 11.78 1.20 6.78
CA LEU A 103 10.91 1.44 5.61
C LEU A 103 9.43 1.52 6.00
N CYS A 104 8.98 0.64 6.90
CA CYS A 104 7.61 0.64 7.41
C CYS A 104 7.28 1.96 8.13
N GLY A 105 8.19 2.45 8.98
CA GLY A 105 8.04 3.74 9.65
C GLY A 105 8.02 4.92 8.67
N GLN A 106 8.92 4.93 7.70
CA GLN A 106 8.99 5.97 6.67
C GLN A 106 7.71 6.05 5.82
N LEU A 107 7.16 4.90 5.42
CA LEU A 107 5.89 4.84 4.71
C LEU A 107 4.73 5.31 5.60
N GLY A 108 4.73 4.93 6.88
CA GLY A 108 3.76 5.42 7.85
C GLY A 108 3.80 6.94 8.01
N ASP A 109 5.00 7.54 8.07
CA ASP A 109 5.15 8.99 8.21
C ASP A 109 4.71 9.75 6.94
N ALA A 110 4.95 9.18 5.75
CA ALA A 110 4.44 9.74 4.50
C ALA A 110 2.90 9.74 4.44
N LEU A 111 2.26 8.64 4.88
CA LEU A 111 0.80 8.54 4.92
C LEU A 111 0.18 9.45 5.98
N LYS A 112 0.82 9.59 7.15
CA LYS A 112 0.39 10.56 8.18
C LYS A 112 0.39 12.00 7.70
N ALA A 113 1.29 12.35 6.78
CA ALA A 113 1.40 13.69 6.23
C ALA A 113 0.34 14.00 5.16
N THR A 114 -0.47 13.01 4.76
CA THR A 114 -1.50 13.15 3.71
C THR A 114 -2.86 13.40 4.35
N SER A 115 -3.45 14.56 4.10
CA SER A 115 -4.73 15.00 4.69
C SER A 115 -5.94 14.15 4.26
N GLU A 116 -5.86 13.54 3.09
CA GLU A 116 -6.91 12.75 2.46
C GLU A 116 -7.03 11.36 3.09
N VAL A 117 -5.99 10.90 3.80
CA VAL A 117 -5.93 9.59 4.45
C VAL A 117 -6.54 9.70 5.85
N SER A 118 -7.55 8.89 6.13
CA SER A 118 -8.23 8.83 7.44
C SER A 118 -7.74 7.67 8.30
N TRP A 119 -7.21 6.65 7.66
CA TRP A 119 -6.58 5.51 8.30
C TRP A 119 -5.63 4.85 7.32
N PHE A 120 -4.57 4.24 7.84
CA PHE A 120 -3.72 3.38 7.05
C PHE A 120 -3.14 2.22 7.85
N ARG A 121 -2.75 1.19 7.11
CA ARG A 121 -1.87 0.12 7.55
C ARG A 121 -0.78 -0.08 6.50
N VAL A 122 0.47 -0.10 6.94
CA VAL A 122 1.60 -0.48 6.11
C VAL A 122 2.21 -1.73 6.69
N GLU A 123 2.45 -2.72 5.83
CA GLU A 123 3.18 -3.92 6.14
C GLU A 123 4.32 -4.07 5.15
N VAL A 124 5.54 -4.15 5.66
CA VAL A 124 6.74 -4.36 4.87
C VAL A 124 7.25 -5.76 5.18
N GLU A 125 7.30 -6.62 4.18
CA GLU A 125 7.85 -7.98 4.28
C GLU A 125 9.08 -8.11 3.38
N ASN A 126 10.10 -8.82 3.85
CA ASN A 126 11.29 -9.14 3.07
C ASN A 126 11.79 -10.55 3.37
N LEU A 127 12.06 -11.31 2.30
CA LEU A 127 12.66 -12.64 2.40
C LEU A 127 14.18 -12.57 2.21
N ALA A 128 14.94 -12.97 3.23
CA ALA A 128 16.40 -13.03 3.21
C ALA A 128 16.93 -14.25 3.96
N GLY A 129 17.93 -14.93 3.40
CA GLY A 129 18.59 -16.07 4.06
C GLY A 129 17.68 -17.27 4.39
N GLY A 130 16.52 -17.40 3.72
CA GLY A 130 15.52 -18.44 4.01
C GLY A 130 14.54 -18.09 5.13
N CYS A 131 14.62 -16.87 5.69
CA CYS A 131 13.70 -16.35 6.69
C CYS A 131 12.91 -15.16 6.13
N SER A 132 11.68 -14.97 6.61
CA SER A 132 10.89 -13.75 6.38
C SER A 132 11.02 -12.82 7.58
N THR A 133 11.37 -11.57 7.31
CA THR A 133 11.34 -10.48 8.29
C THR A 133 10.25 -9.51 7.86
N PHE A 134 9.45 -9.05 8.80
CA PHE A 134 8.38 -8.11 8.51
C PHE A 134 8.23 -7.04 9.61
N ALA A 135 7.65 -5.91 9.24
CA ALA A 135 7.23 -4.86 10.15
C ALA A 135 5.87 -4.31 9.72
N THR A 136 5.07 -3.90 10.70
CA THR A 136 3.74 -3.33 10.47
C THR A 136 3.58 -2.06 11.28
N VAL A 137 2.98 -1.04 10.66
CA VAL A 137 2.48 0.16 11.35
C VAL A 137 1.04 0.40 10.91
N GLU A 138 0.20 0.79 11.87
CA GLU A 138 -1.20 1.10 11.64
C GLU A 138 -1.55 2.36 12.43
N SER A 139 -2.34 3.25 11.84
CA SER A 139 -2.80 4.46 12.50
C SER A 139 -4.13 4.94 11.94
N THR A 140 -5.02 5.39 12.83
CA THR A 140 -6.17 6.21 12.48
C THR A 140 -5.78 7.68 12.60
N LEU A 141 -6.21 8.50 11.65
CA LEU A 141 -5.93 9.93 11.57
C LEU A 141 -7.24 10.69 11.79
N SER A 142 -7.17 11.74 12.62
CA SER A 142 -8.31 12.56 13.03
C SER A 142 -8.35 13.89 12.29
#